data_AF-D6TR55-F1
#
_entry.id   AF-D6TR55-F1
#
_cell.length_a   1.000
_cell.length_b   1.000
_cell.length_c   1.000
_cell.angle_alpha   90.00
_cell.angle_beta   90.00
_cell.angle_gamma   90.00
#
_symmetry.space_group_name_H-M   'P 1'
#
loop_
_entity.id
_entity.type
_entity.pdbx_description
1 polymer ?
#
loop_
_entity_poly.entity_id
_entity_poly.type
_entity_poly.pdbx_seq_one_letter_code
_entity_poly.pdbx_strand_id
1 'polypeptide(L)'
;MDIISFYRQEQRRVHVALQEAVHELTTDEWHFLLPGAGNHIAFTFLHCIRTEDNVYRFILQGRPPIWNEDKWHEILHLPERLQGTSMSIADSRRIFIHEPASLLQYAEQVWRDGETYLSSIQDGGSALADRIIHVNPLGNMPALQVIGQVCISDLFIHLGEIHTLLGAQGKKVRLL
;
A
#
# COMPACT_ATOMS: atom_id res chain seq x y z
N MET A 1 -17.38 -16.41 9.81
CA MET A 1 -16.17 -15.64 9.49
C MET A 1 -16.17 -14.43 10.40
N ASP A 2 -15.17 -14.29 11.26
CA ASP A 2 -14.97 -13.05 12.03
C ASP A 2 -14.34 -11.95 11.16
N ILE A 3 -14.24 -10.73 11.69
CA ILE A 3 -13.74 -9.56 10.96
C ILE A 3 -12.26 -9.68 10.57
N ILE A 4 -11.44 -10.35 11.39
CA ILE A 4 -10.01 -10.55 11.09
C ILE A 4 -9.86 -11.53 9.92
N SER A 5 -10.63 -12.61 9.92
CA SER A 5 -10.71 -13.57 8.83
C SER A 5 -11.17 -12.89 7.53
N PHE A 6 -12.15 -11.98 7.61
CA PHE A 6 -12.57 -11.16 6.47
C PHE A 6 -11.47 -10.22 5.99
N TYR A 7 -10.78 -9.51 6.89
CA TYR A 7 -9.68 -8.63 6.53
C TYR A 7 -8.54 -9.38 5.84
N ARG A 8 -8.12 -10.54 6.36
CA ARG A 8 -7.10 -11.38 5.72
C ARG A 8 -7.51 -11.80 4.30
N GLN A 9 -8.78 -12.15 4.10
CA GLN A 9 -9.31 -12.46 2.77
C GLN A 9 -9.23 -11.26 1.82
N GLU A 10 -9.69 -10.08 2.25
CA GLU A 10 -9.72 -8.88 1.42
C GLU A 10 -8.32 -8.30 1.16
N GLN A 11 -7.41 -8.42 2.13
CA GLN A 11 -5.99 -8.09 1.94
C GLN A 11 -5.37 -8.96 0.86
N ARG A 12 -5.54 -10.28 0.96
CA ARG A 12 -5.06 -11.20 -0.08
C ARG A 12 -5.65 -10.85 -1.44
N ARG A 13 -6.93 -10.49 -1.49
CA ARG A 13 -7.62 -10.09 -2.73
C ARG A 13 -6.99 -8.83 -3.34
N VAL A 14 -6.74 -7.79 -2.55
CA VAL A 14 -6.14 -6.55 -3.07
C VAL A 14 -4.66 -6.73 -3.42
N HIS A 15 -3.90 -7.50 -2.65
CA HIS A 15 -2.48 -7.79 -2.94
C HIS A 15 -2.30 -8.53 -4.26
N VAL A 16 -3.12 -9.58 -4.48
CA VAL A 16 -3.12 -10.31 -5.77
C VAL A 16 -3.47 -9.36 -6.91
N ALA A 17 -4.52 -8.55 -6.76
CA ALA A 17 -4.94 -7.64 -7.82
C ALA A 17 -3.89 -6.55 -8.11
N LEU A 18 -3.24 -5.99 -7.08
CA LEU A 18 -2.14 -5.04 -7.23
C LEU A 18 -0.95 -5.68 -7.95
N GLN A 19 -0.57 -6.89 -7.56
CA GLN A 19 0.54 -7.62 -8.18
C GLN A 19 0.24 -7.94 -9.66
N GLU A 20 -0.97 -8.41 -9.97
CA GLU A 20 -1.40 -8.66 -11.35
C GLU A 20 -1.44 -7.38 -12.19
N ALA A 21 -1.90 -6.26 -11.61
CA ALA A 21 -2.02 -4.99 -12.31
C ALA A 21 -0.67 -4.43 -12.78
N VAL A 22 0.41 -4.70 -12.04
CA VAL A 22 1.76 -4.23 -12.38
C VAL A 22 2.65 -5.30 -13.01
N HIS A 23 2.14 -6.52 -13.13
CA HIS A 23 2.83 -7.63 -13.78
C HIS A 23 3.10 -7.28 -15.25
N GLU A 24 4.32 -7.55 -15.73
CA GLU A 24 4.77 -7.30 -17.12
C GLU A 24 4.77 -5.84 -17.60
N LEU A 25 4.61 -4.86 -16.70
CA LEU A 25 4.80 -3.47 -17.07
C LEU A 25 6.29 -3.12 -17.24
N THR A 26 6.61 -2.41 -18.31
CA THR A 26 7.92 -1.78 -18.49
C THR A 26 8.08 -0.57 -17.57
N THR A 27 9.31 -0.11 -17.33
CA THR A 27 9.57 1.08 -16.51
C THR A 27 8.86 2.32 -17.04
N ASP A 28 8.74 2.49 -18.36
CA ASP A 28 8.00 3.62 -18.95
C ASP A 28 6.50 3.52 -18.64
N GLU A 29 5.92 2.32 -18.66
CA GLU A 29 4.51 2.09 -18.33
C GLU A 29 4.22 2.30 -16.84
N TRP A 30 5.18 1.98 -15.96
CA TRP A 30 5.12 2.30 -14.53
C TRP A 30 5.03 3.81 -14.26
N HIS A 31 5.64 4.63 -15.12
CA HIS A 31 5.73 6.08 -14.98
C HIS A 31 4.82 6.84 -15.95
N PHE A 32 3.96 6.14 -16.68
CA PHE A 32 2.97 6.74 -17.56
C PHE A 32 2.03 7.66 -16.78
N LEU A 33 1.78 8.84 -17.34
CA LEU A 33 0.91 9.86 -16.77
C LEU A 33 -0.22 10.22 -17.73
N LEU A 34 -1.43 10.30 -17.17
CA LEU A 34 -2.54 10.98 -17.82
C LEU A 34 -2.47 12.50 -17.60
N PRO A 35 -3.04 13.31 -18.52
CA PRO A 35 -3.26 14.73 -18.26
C PRO A 35 -4.07 14.94 -16.96
N GLY A 36 -3.79 16.02 -16.23
CA GLY A 36 -4.50 16.39 -15.00
C GLY A 36 -3.63 16.28 -13.76
N ALA A 37 -4.23 15.89 -12.64
CA ALA A 37 -3.65 15.95 -11.29
C ALA A 37 -3.33 14.58 -10.65
N GLY A 38 -3.50 13.48 -11.40
CA GLY A 38 -3.23 12.12 -10.92
C GLY A 38 -1.73 11.77 -10.87
N ASN A 39 -1.40 10.70 -10.16
CA ASN A 39 -0.05 10.14 -10.13
C ASN A 39 0.13 9.01 -11.16
N HIS A 40 1.38 8.58 -11.36
CA HIS A 40 1.70 7.40 -12.15
C HIS A 40 1.67 6.12 -11.29
N ILE A 41 1.65 4.96 -11.95
CA ILE A 41 1.52 3.64 -11.31
C ILE A 41 2.60 3.42 -10.25
N ALA A 42 3.86 3.80 -10.54
CA ALA A 42 4.97 3.57 -9.62
C ALA A 42 4.79 4.23 -8.25
N PHE A 43 4.34 5.49 -8.24
CA PHE A 43 4.11 6.22 -7.01
C PHE A 43 2.89 5.65 -6.27
N THR A 44 1.78 5.43 -6.98
CA THR A 44 0.55 4.90 -6.39
C THR A 44 0.78 3.51 -5.78
N PHE A 45 1.50 2.63 -6.46
CA PHE A 45 1.86 1.31 -5.95
C PHE A 45 2.76 1.41 -4.72
N LEU A 46 3.84 2.20 -4.79
CA LEU A 46 4.72 2.45 -3.64
C LEU A 46 3.93 2.97 -2.43
N HIS A 47 3.00 3.89 -2.66
CA HIS A 47 2.16 4.46 -1.61
C HIS A 47 1.33 3.39 -0.90
N CYS A 48 0.67 2.49 -1.64
CA CYS A 48 -0.07 1.36 -1.07
C CYS A 48 0.82 0.54 -0.10
N ILE A 49 2.03 0.18 -0.55
CA ILE A 49 2.95 -0.64 0.26
C ILE A 49 3.48 0.13 1.47
N ARG A 50 3.84 1.41 1.30
CA ARG A 50 4.28 2.27 2.42
C ARG A 50 3.16 2.49 3.44
N THR A 51 1.90 2.56 3.01
CA THR A 51 0.75 2.68 3.89
C THR A 51 0.60 1.44 4.76
N GLU A 52 0.64 0.24 4.18
CA GLU A 52 0.56 -1.00 4.96
C GLU A 52 1.75 -1.19 5.92
N ASP A 53 2.99 -0.93 5.46
CA ASP A 53 4.19 -1.04 6.30
C ASP A 53 4.09 -0.12 7.53
N ASN A 54 3.70 1.15 7.32
CA ASN A 54 3.51 2.09 8.41
C ASN A 54 2.37 1.69 9.33
N VAL A 55 1.22 1.26 8.80
CA VAL A 55 0.08 0.89 9.65
C VAL A 55 0.43 -0.34 10.48
N TYR A 56 0.83 -1.44 9.86
CA TYR A 56 1.06 -2.69 10.57
C TYR A 56 2.21 -2.61 11.55
N ARG A 57 3.35 -2.06 11.14
CA ARG A 57 4.54 -2.06 12.00
C ARG A 57 4.58 -0.87 12.93
N PHE A 58 4.47 0.34 12.40
CA PHE A 58 4.64 1.54 13.22
C PHE A 58 3.41 1.85 14.05
N ILE A 59 2.24 1.98 13.43
CA ILE A 59 1.03 2.44 14.12
C ILE A 59 0.46 1.36 15.05
N LEU A 60 0.37 0.11 14.59
CA LEU A 60 -0.29 -0.96 15.34
C LEU A 60 0.64 -1.72 16.29
N GLN A 61 1.95 -1.78 16.00
CA GLN A 61 2.94 -2.54 16.77
C GLN A 61 4.03 -1.67 17.43
N GLY A 62 4.15 -0.37 17.09
CA GLY A 62 5.20 0.49 17.62
C GLY A 62 6.62 0.12 17.17
N ARG A 63 6.74 -0.63 16.07
CA ARG A 63 8.02 -1.10 15.50
C ARG A 63 8.44 -0.20 14.33
N PRO A 64 9.75 -0.06 14.05
CA PRO A 64 10.19 0.56 12.81
C PRO A 64 9.55 -0.12 11.58
N PRO A 65 9.12 0.65 10.57
CA PRO A 65 8.70 0.08 9.28
C PRO A 65 9.84 -0.72 8.64
N ILE A 66 9.51 -1.75 7.86
CA ILE A 66 10.48 -2.55 7.07
C ILE A 66 11.32 -1.62 6.19
N TRP A 67 10.71 -0.57 5.64
CA TRP A 67 11.39 0.46 4.87
C TRP A 67 12.64 1.04 5.55
N ASN A 68 12.56 1.25 6.86
CA ASN A 68 13.63 1.81 7.67
C ASN A 68 14.53 0.72 8.21
N GLU A 69 13.97 -0.38 8.72
CA GLU A 69 14.72 -1.49 9.31
C GLU A 69 15.67 -2.14 8.29
N ASP A 70 15.17 -2.43 7.09
CA ASP A 70 15.91 -3.12 6.03
C ASP A 70 16.47 -2.16 4.98
N LYS A 71 16.39 -0.86 5.24
CA LYS A 71 16.96 0.21 4.40
C LYS A 71 16.51 0.18 2.95
N TRP A 72 15.25 -0.15 2.69
CA TRP A 72 14.68 -0.15 1.34
C TRP A 72 14.78 1.20 0.63
N HIS A 73 14.85 2.31 1.38
CA HIS A 73 15.16 3.63 0.81
C HIS A 73 16.53 3.69 0.11
N GLU A 74 17.55 3.03 0.66
CA GLU A 74 18.88 2.93 0.03
C GLU A 74 18.81 2.04 -1.23
N ILE A 75 18.11 0.90 -1.14
CA ILE A 75 17.95 -0.07 -2.24
C ILE A 75 17.19 0.52 -3.42
N LEU A 76 16.13 1.29 -3.15
CA LEU A 76 15.28 1.92 -4.17
C LEU A 76 15.75 3.33 -4.56
N HIS A 77 16.83 3.83 -3.95
CA HIS A 77 17.37 5.17 -4.18
C HIS A 77 16.35 6.30 -3.95
N LEU A 78 15.55 6.15 -2.89
CA LEU A 78 14.48 7.08 -2.52
C LEU A 78 14.76 7.76 -1.17
N PRO A 79 14.10 8.90 -0.87
CA PRO A 79 14.25 9.54 0.43
C PRO A 79 13.88 8.60 1.57
N GLU A 80 14.67 8.62 2.65
CA GLU A 80 14.41 7.81 3.85
C GLU A 80 13.01 8.08 4.44
N ARG A 81 12.58 9.34 4.42
CA ARG A 81 11.24 9.76 4.85
C ARG A 81 10.34 9.95 3.63
N LEU A 82 9.81 8.85 3.11
CA LEU A 82 8.88 8.82 2.00
C LEU A 82 7.67 7.95 2.36
N GLN A 83 6.46 8.53 2.30
CA GLN A 83 5.19 7.81 2.49
C GLN A 83 4.19 8.09 1.36
N GLY A 84 4.16 9.32 0.83
CA GLY A 84 3.13 9.74 -0.12
C GLY A 84 2.17 10.77 0.46
N THR A 85 1.79 10.59 1.72
CA THR A 85 0.83 11.46 2.42
C THR A 85 1.36 12.89 2.51
N SER A 86 0.51 13.85 2.13
CA SER A 86 0.80 15.30 2.13
C SER A 86 1.92 15.74 1.17
N MET A 87 2.39 14.89 0.25
CA MET A 87 3.31 15.32 -0.81
C MET A 87 2.57 16.15 -1.86
N SER A 88 3.29 17.11 -2.45
CA SER A 88 2.77 17.81 -3.62
C SER A 88 2.74 16.87 -4.83
N ILE A 89 1.82 17.10 -5.77
CA ILE A 89 1.76 16.34 -7.03
C ILE A 89 3.08 16.48 -7.82
N ALA A 90 3.75 17.63 -7.71
CA ALA A 90 5.02 17.85 -8.38
C ALA A 90 6.13 16.96 -7.81
N ASP A 91 6.14 16.73 -6.50
CA ASP A 91 7.13 15.87 -5.84
C ASP A 91 6.81 14.39 -6.04
N SER A 92 5.54 14.00 -5.92
CA SER A 92 5.14 12.61 -6.14
C SER A 92 5.43 12.13 -7.56
N ARG A 93 5.23 13.00 -8.57
CA ARG A 93 5.57 12.70 -9.97
C ARG A 93 7.07 12.68 -10.28
N ARG A 94 7.93 13.14 -9.36
CA ARG A 94 9.38 13.04 -9.47
C ARG A 94 9.92 11.73 -8.89
N ILE A 95 9.08 10.98 -8.15
CA ILE A 95 9.45 9.66 -7.66
C ILE A 95 9.62 8.74 -8.87
N PHE A 96 10.81 8.17 -8.99
CA PHE A 96 11.15 7.29 -10.08
C PHE A 96 11.67 5.96 -9.53
N ILE A 97 11.03 4.87 -9.93
CA ILE A 97 11.43 3.50 -9.56
C ILE A 97 12.22 2.92 -10.72
N HIS A 98 13.55 2.89 -10.57
CA HIS A 98 14.44 2.34 -11.58
C HIS A 98 14.24 0.83 -11.77
N GLU A 99 14.05 0.11 -10.67
CA GLU A 99 13.94 -1.34 -10.63
C GLU A 99 12.60 -1.76 -10.00
N PRO A 100 11.51 -1.86 -10.80
CA PRO A 100 10.21 -2.31 -10.30
C PRO A 100 10.23 -3.64 -9.57
N ALA A 101 11.12 -4.55 -9.97
CA ALA A 101 11.31 -5.85 -9.32
C ALA A 101 11.72 -5.71 -7.85
N SER A 102 12.57 -4.74 -7.50
CA SER A 102 12.97 -4.47 -6.12
C SER A 102 11.80 -3.96 -5.29
N LEU A 103 10.93 -3.13 -5.88
CA LEU A 103 9.72 -2.64 -5.20
C LEU A 103 8.71 -3.78 -4.97
N LEU A 104 8.62 -4.75 -5.89
CA LEU A 104 7.80 -5.95 -5.68
C LEU A 104 8.33 -6.83 -4.56
N GLN A 105 9.66 -6.99 -4.42
CA GLN A 105 10.25 -7.72 -3.29
C GLN A 105 9.93 -7.05 -1.95
N TYR A 106 10.02 -5.72 -1.89
CA TYR A 106 9.59 -4.95 -0.72
C TYR A 106 8.09 -5.16 -0.41
N ALA A 107 7.24 -5.13 -1.44
CA ALA A 107 5.81 -5.39 -1.30
C ALA A 107 5.52 -6.77 -0.69
N GLU A 108 6.16 -7.83 -1.21
CA GLU A 108 6.00 -9.18 -0.69
C GLU A 108 6.42 -9.30 0.78
N GLN A 109 7.47 -8.59 1.19
CA GLN A 109 7.93 -8.59 2.57
C GLN A 109 6.92 -7.91 3.50
N VAL A 110 6.39 -6.74 3.10
CA VAL A 110 5.36 -6.01 3.86
C VAL A 110 4.07 -6.81 3.96
N TRP A 111 3.62 -7.40 2.86
CA TRP A 111 2.40 -8.22 2.85
C TRP A 111 2.53 -9.46 3.73
N ARG A 112 3.70 -10.11 3.74
CA ARG A 112 3.96 -11.24 4.63
C ARG A 112 3.97 -10.83 6.10
N ASP A 113 4.56 -9.69 6.44
CA ASP A 113 4.56 -9.17 7.82
C ASP A 113 3.14 -8.78 8.28
N GLY A 114 2.38 -8.10 7.41
CA GLY A 114 0.97 -7.76 7.66
C GLY A 114 0.09 -9.00 7.89
N GLU A 115 0.21 -10.01 7.03
CA GLU A 115 -0.50 -11.30 7.21
C GLU A 115 -0.07 -12.01 8.49
N THR A 116 1.22 -11.98 8.83
CA THR A 116 1.72 -12.53 10.10
C THR A 116 1.07 -11.82 11.29
N TYR A 117 1.01 -10.49 11.27
CA TYR A 117 0.32 -9.71 12.30
C TYR A 117 -1.16 -10.08 12.39
N LEU A 118 -1.91 -10.04 11.29
CA LEU A 118 -3.34 -10.34 11.30
C LEU A 118 -3.63 -11.78 11.75
N SER A 119 -2.83 -12.76 11.33
CA SER A 119 -3.00 -14.16 11.73
C SER A 119 -2.73 -14.41 13.21
N SER A 120 -2.00 -13.50 13.88
CA SER A 120 -1.72 -13.59 15.32
C SER A 120 -2.88 -13.13 16.20
N ILE A 121 -3.88 -12.44 15.63
CA ILE A 121 -5.02 -11.91 16.38
C ILE A 121 -6.03 -13.04 16.65
N GLN A 122 -6.21 -13.38 17.92
CA GLN A 122 -7.04 -14.52 18.34
C GLN A 122 -8.42 -14.13 18.87
N ASP A 123 -8.61 -12.88 19.28
CA ASP A 123 -9.83 -12.38 19.92
C ASP A 123 -10.88 -11.88 18.92
N GLY A 124 -10.73 -12.24 17.64
CA GLY A 124 -11.59 -11.76 16.56
C GLY A 124 -11.54 -10.25 16.34
N GLY A 125 -10.52 -9.55 16.84
CA GLY A 125 -10.35 -8.11 16.67
C GLY A 125 -10.97 -7.25 17.77
N SER A 126 -11.48 -7.84 18.85
CA SER A 126 -12.12 -7.10 19.95
C SER A 126 -11.19 -6.05 20.57
N ALA A 127 -9.95 -6.40 20.90
CA ALA A 127 -8.98 -5.46 21.46
C ALA A 127 -8.64 -4.32 20.49
N LEU A 128 -8.67 -4.59 19.17
CA LEU A 128 -8.47 -3.55 18.16
C LEU A 128 -9.66 -2.62 18.01
N ALA A 129 -10.88 -3.09 18.28
CA ALA A 129 -12.08 -2.27 18.27
C ALA A 129 -12.06 -1.24 19.42
N ASP A 130 -11.53 -1.62 20.58
CA ASP A 130 -11.44 -0.73 21.76
C ASP A 130 -10.20 0.17 21.74
N ARG A 131 -9.14 -0.22 21.02
CA ARG A 131 -7.89 0.54 20.95
C ARG A 131 -8.00 1.73 19.98
N ILE A 132 -8.15 2.93 20.52
CA ILE A 132 -8.12 4.17 19.75
C ILE A 132 -6.69 4.56 19.39
N ILE A 133 -6.44 4.85 18.11
CA ILE A 133 -5.16 5.34 17.59
C ILE A 133 -5.35 6.60 16.75
N HIS A 134 -4.34 7.45 16.75
CA HIS A 134 -4.31 8.66 15.93
C HIS A 134 -3.62 8.38 14.60
N VAL A 135 -4.29 8.63 13.48
CA VAL A 135 -3.74 8.49 12.13
C VAL A 135 -3.79 9.84 11.44
N ASN A 136 -2.65 10.40 11.05
CA ASN A 136 -2.63 11.62 10.26
C ASN A 136 -2.90 11.32 8.77
N PRO A 137 -3.75 12.09 8.06
CA PRO A 137 -4.55 13.23 8.52
C PRO A 137 -5.96 12.87 9.01
N LEU A 138 -6.28 11.57 9.15
CA LEU A 138 -7.63 11.04 9.41
C LEU A 138 -8.17 11.24 10.84
N GLY A 139 -7.31 11.58 11.81
CA GLY A 139 -7.69 11.79 13.21
C GLY A 139 -7.71 10.51 14.04
N ASN A 140 -8.48 10.52 15.13
CA ASN A 140 -8.56 9.40 16.08
C ASN A 140 -9.64 8.40 15.63
N MET A 141 -9.30 7.12 15.60
CA MET A 141 -10.24 6.05 15.28
C MET A 141 -9.81 4.70 15.89
N PRO A 142 -10.73 3.73 16.04
CA PRO A 142 -10.37 2.37 16.41
C PRO A 142 -9.30 1.77 15.50
N ALA A 143 -8.35 1.04 16.09
CA ALA A 143 -7.31 0.34 15.33
C ALA A 143 -7.90 -0.66 14.33
N LEU A 144 -9.05 -1.27 14.67
CA LEU A 144 -9.78 -2.14 13.75
C LEU A 144 -10.28 -1.37 12.52
N GLN A 145 -10.77 -0.14 12.70
CA GLN A 145 -11.22 0.72 11.61
C GLN A 145 -10.05 1.15 10.71
N VAL A 146 -8.86 1.40 11.28
CA VAL A 146 -7.67 1.73 10.49
C VAL A 146 -7.32 0.60 9.52
N ILE A 147 -7.37 -0.65 9.93
CA ILE A 147 -7.10 -1.79 9.04
C ILE A 147 -8.12 -1.81 7.89
N GLY A 148 -9.42 -1.71 8.20
CA GLY A 148 -10.47 -1.74 7.18
C GLY A 148 -10.43 -0.55 6.21
N GLN A 149 -10.21 0.67 6.70
CA GLN A 149 -10.25 1.88 5.87
C GLN A 149 -8.93 2.14 5.18
N VAL A 150 -7.81 2.03 5.88
CA VAL A 150 -6.49 2.46 5.41
C VAL A 150 -5.72 1.31 4.73
N CYS A 151 -5.85 0.07 5.20
CA CYS A 151 -5.13 -1.06 4.60
C CYS A 151 -5.95 -1.87 3.59
N ILE A 152 -7.25 -1.59 3.46
CA ILE A 152 -8.13 -2.32 2.53
C ILE A 152 -8.84 -1.33 1.60
N SER A 153 -9.70 -0.47 2.13
CA SER A 153 -10.49 0.44 1.28
C SER A 153 -9.62 1.39 0.46
N ASP A 154 -8.63 2.02 1.10
CA ASP A 154 -7.69 2.93 0.45
C ASP A 154 -6.89 2.24 -0.67
N LEU A 155 -6.42 1.02 -0.42
CA LEU A 155 -5.72 0.22 -1.43
C LEU A 155 -6.61 -0.13 -2.62
N PHE A 156 -7.88 -0.42 -2.42
CA PHE A 156 -8.82 -0.65 -3.53
C PHE A 156 -9.11 0.62 -4.33
N ILE A 157 -9.12 1.79 -3.68
CA ILE A 157 -9.24 3.09 -4.37
C ILE A 157 -8.02 3.28 -5.29
N HIS A 158 -6.81 3.10 -4.77
CA HIS A 158 -5.57 3.21 -5.53
C HIS A 158 -5.42 2.15 -6.62
N LEU A 159 -5.93 0.94 -6.41
CA LEU A 159 -6.03 -0.07 -7.47
C LEU A 159 -6.90 0.43 -8.63
N GLY A 160 -8.01 1.12 -8.34
CA GLY A 160 -8.84 1.75 -9.37
C GLY A 160 -8.11 2.83 -10.17
N GLU A 161 -7.26 3.62 -9.51
CA GLU A 161 -6.38 4.60 -10.18
C GLU A 161 -5.38 3.92 -11.10
N ILE A 162 -4.72 2.84 -10.63
CA ILE A 162 -3.80 2.03 -11.43
C ILE A 162 -4.53 1.44 -12.64
N HIS A 163 -5.71 0.86 -12.45
CA HIS A 163 -6.52 0.33 -13.55
C HIS A 163 -6.92 1.39 -14.57
N THR A 164 -7.18 2.62 -14.14
CA THR A 164 -7.45 3.74 -15.05
C THR A 164 -6.22 4.04 -15.92
N LEU A 165 -5.02 4.06 -15.34
CA LEU A 165 -3.77 4.26 -16.07
C LEU A 165 -3.47 3.09 -17.03
N LEU A 166 -3.74 1.85 -16.62
CA LEU A 166 -3.59 0.67 -17.48
C LEU A 166 -4.54 0.73 -18.67
N GLY A 167 -5.81 1.05 -18.44
CA GLY A 167 -6.80 1.19 -19.51
C GLY A 167 -6.41 2.26 -20.53
N ALA A 168 -5.88 3.39 -20.05
CA ALA A 168 -5.37 4.46 -20.93
C ALA A 168 -4.16 4.04 -21.77
N GLN A 169 -3.36 3.09 -21.28
CA GLN A 169 -2.24 2.49 -22.02
C GLN A 169 -2.69 1.34 -22.94
N GLY A 170 -4.00 1.07 -23.05
CA GLY A 170 -4.54 -0.03 -23.85
C GLY A 170 -4.33 -1.42 -23.24
N LYS A 171 -3.94 -1.49 -21.96
CA LYS A 171 -3.76 -2.76 -21.24
C LYS A 171 -5.12 -3.33 -20.83
N LYS A 172 -5.22 -4.65 -20.79
CA LYS A 172 -6.43 -5.34 -20.35
C LYS A 172 -6.57 -5.23 -18.84
N VAL A 173 -7.62 -4.56 -18.38
CA VAL A 173 -8.05 -4.58 -16.98
C VAL A 173 -9.03 -5.74 -16.80
N ARG A 174 -8.79 -6.63 -15.84
CA ARG A 174 -9.75 -7.67 -15.48
C ARG A 174 -10.79 -7.05 -14.56
N LEU A 175 -12.05 -7.10 -14.98
CA LEU A 175 -13.19 -6.93 -14.09
C LEU A 175 -13.44 -8.28 -13.40
N LEU A 176 -13.95 -8.23 -12.17
CA LEU A 176 -14.25 -9.40 -11.32
C LEU A 176 -14.98 -10.51 -12.07
#